data_AF-A0A7C6XB33-F1
#
_entry.id   AF-A0A7C6XB33-F1
#
_cell.length_a   1.000
_cell.length_b   1.000
_cell.length_c   1.000
_cell.angle_alpha   90.00
_cell.angle_beta   90.00
_cell.angle_gamma   90.00
#
_symmetry.space_group_name_H-M   'P 1'
#
loop_
_entity.id
_entity.type
_entity.pdbx_description
1 polymer ?
#
loop_
_entity_poly.entity_id
_entity_poly.type
_entity_poly.pdbx_seq_one_letter_code
_entity_poly.pdbx_strand_id
1 'polypeptide(L)'
;LIQHFFLAGKPFAIFGVDPVGPTLGHEIAERHAARLGKQYGVDWVTWGYRTLQLPMILGLKRDIPGTIQRDYQGRSLEQFPIMRGIRSARDLSLIVDVTPSATVEIWIQYFHGAVGTPVGYAPTAVMAPEAYPYLQSKQLVGMLAGIKGAAEYAALLDEHYEEELSWKYPPMRAMNAISIAHVLIVALIILGNYQYFTRHRRRREQS
;
A
#
# COMPACT_ATOMS: atom_id res chain seq x y z
N LEU A 1 -2.88 6.21 -0.86
CA LEU A 1 -1.45 6.58 -0.96
C LEU A 1 -1.16 7.37 -2.23
N ILE A 2 -1.20 6.77 -3.43
CA ILE A 2 -0.96 7.46 -4.72
C ILE A 2 -1.73 8.79 -4.82
N GLN A 3 -3.03 8.74 -4.57
CA GLN A 3 -3.86 9.93 -4.56
C GLN A 3 -3.38 11.00 -3.58
N HIS A 4 -3.00 10.60 -2.37
CA HIS A 4 -2.50 11.55 -1.37
C HIS A 4 -1.19 12.19 -1.83
N PHE A 5 -0.26 11.44 -2.42
CA PHE A 5 0.97 12.04 -2.93
C PHE A 5 0.69 13.10 -4.00
N PHE A 6 -0.28 12.86 -4.89
CA PHE A 6 -0.68 13.88 -5.86
C PHE A 6 -1.32 15.12 -5.24
N LEU A 7 -2.23 14.95 -4.27
CA LEU A 7 -2.89 16.05 -3.56
C LEU A 7 -1.87 16.87 -2.75
N ALA A 8 -0.93 16.19 -2.09
CA ALA A 8 0.14 16.82 -1.31
C ALA A 8 1.28 17.40 -2.16
N GLY A 9 1.19 17.34 -3.49
CA GLY A 9 2.23 17.81 -4.42
C GLY A 9 3.58 17.11 -4.21
N LYS A 10 3.57 15.84 -3.79
CA LYS A 10 4.78 15.06 -3.54
C LYS A 10 5.10 14.19 -4.74
N PRO A 11 6.24 14.41 -5.43
CA PRO A 11 6.65 13.54 -6.50
C PRO A 11 6.99 12.13 -5.99
N PHE A 12 6.63 11.10 -6.75
CA PHE A 12 6.90 9.72 -6.36
C PHE A 12 7.23 8.80 -7.54
N ALA A 13 7.93 7.72 -7.22
CA ALA A 13 8.21 6.64 -8.16
C ALA A 13 7.49 5.35 -7.72
N ILE A 14 6.99 4.59 -8.70
CA ILE A 14 6.44 3.24 -8.49
C ILE A 14 7.43 2.22 -9.06
N PHE A 15 7.80 1.24 -8.25
CA PHE A 15 8.43 0.02 -8.73
C PHE A 15 7.75 -1.16 -8.05
N GLY A 16 7.89 -2.35 -8.64
CA GLY A 16 7.30 -3.56 -8.09
C GLY A 16 8.21 -4.76 -8.29
N VAL A 17 8.01 -5.76 -7.45
CA VAL A 17 8.94 -6.89 -7.26
C VAL A 17 8.35 -8.20 -7.74
N ASP A 18 7.04 -8.18 -7.99
CA ASP A 18 6.31 -9.09 -8.84
C ASP A 18 5.91 -8.37 -10.14
N PRO A 19 5.70 -9.07 -11.27
CA PRO A 19 5.39 -8.42 -12.55
C PRO A 19 4.04 -7.67 -12.59
N VAL A 20 3.09 -8.01 -11.72
CA VAL A 20 1.71 -7.49 -11.77
C VAL A 20 1.58 -6.19 -11.00
N GLY A 21 2.18 -6.12 -9.81
CA GLY A 21 2.18 -4.97 -8.91
C GLY A 21 2.50 -3.62 -9.57
N PRO A 22 3.61 -3.46 -10.31
CA PRO A 22 3.98 -2.18 -10.89
C PRO A 22 3.02 -1.77 -12.02
N THR A 23 2.45 -2.72 -12.76
CA THR A 23 1.45 -2.45 -13.80
C THR A 23 0.15 -1.95 -13.17
N LEU A 24 -0.34 -2.64 -12.13
CA LEU A 24 -1.53 -2.21 -11.39
C LEU A 24 -1.32 -0.83 -10.74
N GLY A 25 -0.17 -0.62 -10.10
CA GLY A 25 0.19 0.66 -9.52
C GLY A 25 0.24 1.78 -10.56
N HIS A 26 0.80 1.51 -11.74
CA HIS A 26 0.83 2.45 -12.86
C HIS A 26 -0.57 2.82 -13.34
N GLU A 27 -1.44 1.84 -13.59
CA GLU A 27 -2.82 2.12 -14.03
C GLU A 27 -3.62 2.94 -13.02
N ILE A 28 -3.45 2.65 -11.72
CA ILE A 28 -4.08 3.44 -10.66
C ILE A 28 -3.53 4.87 -10.67
N ALA A 29 -2.21 5.04 -10.80
CA ALA A 29 -1.58 6.34 -10.88
C ALA A 29 -2.01 7.13 -12.12
N GLU A 30 -2.10 6.51 -13.30
CA GLU A 30 -2.63 7.13 -14.53
C GLU A 30 -4.04 7.68 -14.31
N ARG A 31 -4.96 6.88 -13.75
CA ARG A 31 -6.34 7.31 -13.50
C ARG A 31 -6.39 8.52 -12.56
N HIS A 32 -5.59 8.51 -11.50
CA HIS A 32 -5.52 9.64 -10.56
C HIS A 32 -4.84 10.86 -11.19
N ALA A 33 -3.78 10.65 -11.98
CA ALA A 33 -3.03 11.70 -12.63
C ALA A 33 -3.88 12.45 -13.65
N ALA A 34 -4.61 11.74 -14.52
CA ALA A 34 -5.52 12.32 -15.49
C ALA A 34 -6.60 13.18 -14.82
N ARG A 35 -7.14 12.73 -13.69
CA ARG A 35 -8.15 13.48 -12.92
C ARG A 35 -7.58 14.72 -12.25
N LEU A 36 -6.35 14.64 -11.73
CA LEU A 36 -5.71 15.70 -10.93
C LEU A 36 -4.76 16.58 -11.76
N GLY A 37 -4.76 16.43 -13.08
CA GLY A 37 -3.89 17.20 -13.99
C GLY A 37 -2.39 16.95 -13.78
N LYS A 38 -1.99 15.76 -13.32
CA LYS A 38 -0.61 15.41 -13.02
C LYS A 38 0.08 14.81 -14.23
N GLN A 39 1.37 15.10 -14.39
CA GLN A 39 2.15 14.77 -15.57
C GLN A 39 3.16 13.66 -15.28
N TYR A 40 3.14 12.62 -16.11
CA TYR A 40 4.14 11.55 -16.06
C TYR A 40 5.54 12.11 -16.36
N GLY A 41 6.53 11.72 -15.57
CA GLY A 41 7.90 12.18 -15.65
C GLY A 41 8.17 13.51 -14.94
N VAL A 42 7.13 14.21 -14.47
CA VAL A 42 7.24 15.45 -13.69
C VAL A 42 6.73 15.22 -12.27
N ASP A 43 5.47 14.81 -12.13
CA ASP A 43 4.82 14.57 -10.84
C ASP A 43 4.98 13.13 -10.37
N TRP A 44 5.12 12.18 -11.29
CA TRP A 44 5.27 10.77 -10.95
C TRP A 44 5.95 9.98 -12.06
N VAL A 45 6.54 8.83 -11.72
CA VAL A 45 7.15 7.92 -12.70
C VAL A 45 6.96 6.47 -12.27
N THR A 46 6.99 5.55 -13.23
CA THR A 46 7.00 4.12 -12.92
C THR A 46 8.31 3.51 -13.43
N TRP A 47 9.15 3.04 -12.51
CA TRP A 47 10.37 2.30 -12.82
C TRP A 47 10.06 0.89 -13.33
N GLY A 48 8.91 0.34 -12.96
CA GLY A 48 8.41 -0.95 -13.45
C GLY A 48 8.86 -2.13 -12.58
N TYR A 49 8.86 -3.32 -13.17
CA TYR A 49 9.24 -4.56 -12.50
C TYR A 49 10.76 -4.66 -12.29
N ARG A 50 11.19 -4.95 -11.06
CA ARG A 50 12.59 -5.20 -10.70
C ARG A 50 12.68 -6.33 -9.70
N THR A 51 13.61 -7.25 -9.90
CA THR A 51 13.87 -8.32 -8.92
C THR A 51 14.59 -7.74 -7.70
N LEU A 52 14.08 -8.01 -6.49
CA LEU A 52 14.74 -7.63 -5.23
C LEU A 52 15.90 -8.56 -4.87
N GLN A 53 16.88 -8.64 -5.76
CA GLN A 53 18.15 -9.32 -5.45
C GLN A 53 19.08 -8.34 -4.72
N LEU A 54 20.00 -8.88 -3.90
CA LEU A 54 20.93 -8.07 -3.13
C LEU A 54 21.70 -7.01 -3.98
N PRO A 55 22.19 -7.32 -5.19
CA PRO A 55 22.83 -6.31 -6.04
C PRO A 55 21.90 -5.14 -6.39
N MET A 56 20.61 -5.41 -6.65
CA MET A 56 19.61 -4.38 -6.94
C MET A 56 19.38 -3.47 -5.72
N ILE A 57 19.25 -4.07 -4.53
CA ILE A 57 19.04 -3.36 -3.27
C ILE A 57 20.23 -2.45 -2.95
N LEU A 58 21.45 -2.99 -3.05
CA LEU A 58 22.68 -2.23 -2.81
C LEU A 58 22.91 -1.16 -3.87
N GLY A 59 22.54 -1.45 -5.13
CA GLY A 59 22.53 -0.51 -6.22
C GLY A 59 21.63 0.68 -5.93
N LEU A 60 20.35 0.44 -5.62
CA LEU A 60 19.39 1.50 -5.26
C LEU A 60 19.84 2.32 -4.06
N LYS A 61 20.49 1.69 -3.09
CA LYS A 61 21.02 2.40 -1.93
C LYS A 61 22.08 3.42 -2.33
N ARG A 62 22.97 3.08 -3.27
CA ARG A 62 24.17 3.86 -3.60
C ARG A 62 23.99 4.77 -4.82
N ASP A 63 23.34 4.27 -5.86
CA ASP A 63 23.27 4.86 -7.20
C ASP A 63 21.96 4.46 -7.89
N ILE A 64 20.91 5.23 -7.69
CA ILE A 64 19.59 5.00 -8.29
C ILE A 64 19.66 5.12 -9.83
N PRO A 65 20.21 6.19 -10.43
CA PRO A 65 20.29 6.31 -11.89
C PRO A 65 21.11 5.20 -12.56
N GLY A 66 22.22 4.78 -11.94
CA GLY A 66 23.03 3.67 -12.46
C GLY A 66 22.33 2.31 -12.35
N THR A 67 21.47 2.13 -11.35
CA THR A 67 20.77 0.86 -11.08
C THR A 67 19.46 0.73 -11.86
N ILE A 68 18.71 1.82 -12.00
CA ILE A 68 17.47 1.87 -12.76
C ILE A 68 17.63 2.94 -13.84
N GLN A 69 17.81 2.49 -15.07
CA GLN A 69 18.07 3.37 -16.21
C GLN A 69 16.83 3.65 -17.04
N ARG A 70 15.83 2.76 -16.98
CA ARG A 70 14.62 2.83 -17.83
C ARG A 70 13.35 2.74 -17.01
N ASP A 71 12.33 3.43 -17.48
CA ASP A 71 10.97 3.35 -16.95
C ASP A 71 10.26 2.06 -17.39
N TYR A 72 9.01 1.90 -16.98
CA TYR A 72 8.21 0.72 -17.31
C TYR A 72 7.94 0.53 -18.82
N GLN A 73 8.05 1.60 -19.63
CA GLN A 73 7.90 1.59 -21.09
C GLN A 73 9.25 1.49 -21.82
N GLY A 74 10.36 1.34 -21.09
CA GLY A 74 11.70 1.28 -21.67
C GLY A 74 12.30 2.65 -22.03
N ARG A 75 11.66 3.75 -21.67
CA ARG A 75 12.17 5.12 -21.88
C ARG A 75 13.28 5.41 -20.86
N SER A 76 14.34 6.12 -21.27
CA SER A 76 15.43 6.49 -20.34
C SER A 76 14.90 7.35 -19.19
N LEU A 77 15.26 7.02 -17.95
CA LEU A 77 14.84 7.81 -16.78
C LEU A 77 15.49 9.19 -16.71
N GLU A 78 16.67 9.36 -17.32
CA GLU A 78 17.41 10.62 -17.34
C GLU A 78 16.63 11.76 -18.02
N GLN A 79 15.71 11.43 -18.92
CA GLN A 79 14.91 12.44 -19.62
C GLN A 79 13.84 13.07 -18.74
N PHE A 80 13.44 12.42 -17.64
CA PHE A 80 12.31 12.85 -16.84
C PHE A 80 12.73 13.87 -15.77
N PRO A 81 12.09 15.06 -15.72
CA PRO A 81 12.35 16.07 -14.71
C PRO A 81 12.33 15.56 -13.26
N ILE A 82 11.44 14.62 -12.92
CA ILE A 82 11.32 14.03 -11.58
C ILE A 82 12.58 13.32 -11.09
N MET A 83 13.44 12.86 -12.00
CA MET A 83 14.67 12.14 -11.66
C MET A 83 15.85 13.09 -11.41
N ARG A 84 15.70 14.40 -11.67
CA ARG A 84 16.78 15.37 -11.50
C ARG A 84 17.13 15.52 -10.02
N GLY A 85 18.41 15.32 -9.70
CA GLY A 85 18.93 15.43 -8.34
C GLY A 85 18.79 14.16 -7.50
N ILE A 86 18.10 13.13 -7.98
CA ILE A 86 18.01 11.82 -7.31
C ILE A 86 19.26 11.01 -7.64
N ARG A 87 20.12 10.76 -6.65
CA ARG A 87 21.36 9.98 -6.83
C ARG A 87 21.33 8.68 -6.05
N SER A 88 20.79 8.67 -4.85
CA SER A 88 20.90 7.54 -3.92
C SER A 88 19.68 7.46 -3.00
N ALA A 89 19.63 6.44 -2.14
CA ALA A 89 18.59 6.33 -1.13
C ALA A 89 18.50 7.53 -0.16
N ARG A 90 19.58 8.30 0.00
CA ARG A 90 19.60 9.52 0.84
C ARG A 90 18.72 10.64 0.28
N ASP A 91 18.44 10.60 -1.01
CA ASP A 91 17.60 11.60 -1.69
C ASP A 91 16.11 11.22 -1.63
N LEU A 92 15.78 10.03 -1.08
CA LEU A 92 14.42 9.57 -0.90
C LEU A 92 13.90 9.98 0.48
N SER A 93 12.77 10.70 0.51
CA SER A 93 12.15 11.14 1.77
C SER A 93 11.31 10.07 2.46
N LEU A 94 10.86 9.05 1.73
CA LEU A 94 10.00 7.99 2.23
C LEU A 94 10.02 6.79 1.27
N ILE A 95 10.00 5.59 1.83
CA ILE A 95 9.68 4.35 1.12
C ILE A 95 8.37 3.82 1.70
N VAL A 96 7.43 3.42 0.85
CA VAL A 96 6.21 2.74 1.30
C VAL A 96 6.14 1.37 0.65
N ASP A 97 6.22 0.33 1.47
CA ASP A 97 6.13 -1.06 1.01
C ASP A 97 4.67 -1.53 1.06
N VAL A 98 4.04 -1.65 -0.10
CA VAL A 98 2.66 -2.13 -0.28
C VAL A 98 2.74 -3.54 -0.84
N THR A 99 2.50 -4.55 0.00
CA THR A 99 2.92 -5.91 -0.33
C THR A 99 2.08 -6.99 0.36
N PRO A 100 1.82 -8.11 -0.32
CA PRO A 100 1.38 -9.35 0.30
C PRO A 100 2.55 -10.28 0.69
N SER A 101 3.79 -9.81 0.61
CA SER A 101 5.01 -10.61 0.78
C SER A 101 5.91 -10.03 1.88
N ALA A 102 6.75 -10.86 2.49
CA ALA A 102 7.70 -10.45 3.54
C ALA A 102 8.89 -9.66 2.97
N THR A 103 8.65 -8.43 2.51
CA THR A 103 9.68 -7.55 1.91
C THR A 103 10.09 -6.38 2.81
N VAL A 104 9.32 -6.10 3.86
CA VAL A 104 9.52 -4.92 4.71
C VAL A 104 10.86 -4.92 5.44
N GLU A 105 11.33 -6.09 5.86
CA GLU A 105 12.62 -6.25 6.55
C GLU A 105 13.80 -5.79 5.69
N ILE A 106 13.72 -5.98 4.37
CA ILE A 106 14.74 -5.53 3.42
C ILE A 106 14.83 -4.00 3.44
N TRP A 107 13.70 -3.31 3.40
CA TRP A 107 13.65 -1.85 3.45
C TRP A 107 14.11 -1.32 4.80
N ILE A 108 13.73 -1.98 5.89
CA ILE A 108 14.20 -1.63 7.23
C ILE A 108 15.72 -1.80 7.33
N GLN A 109 16.27 -2.94 6.92
CA GLN A 109 17.69 -3.25 7.07
C GLN A 109 18.58 -2.37 6.18
N TYR A 110 18.24 -2.25 4.90
CA TYR A 110 19.12 -1.65 3.90
C TYR A 110 18.89 -0.15 3.66
N PHE A 111 17.72 0.38 4.04
CA PHE A 111 17.39 1.80 3.84
C PHE A 111 17.26 2.51 5.18
N HIS A 112 16.30 2.11 6.02
CA HIS A 112 16.11 2.75 7.32
C HIS A 112 17.37 2.63 8.20
N GLY A 113 17.83 1.41 8.45
CA GLY A 113 18.99 1.15 9.31
C GLY A 113 20.32 1.67 8.77
N ALA A 114 20.46 1.83 7.45
CA ALA A 114 21.73 2.22 6.83
C ALA A 114 21.84 3.72 6.50
N VAL A 115 20.75 4.36 6.09
CA VAL A 115 20.75 5.76 5.65
C VAL A 115 19.66 6.63 6.30
N GLY A 116 18.82 6.05 7.17
CA GLY A 116 17.80 6.78 7.92
C GLY A 116 16.53 7.08 7.15
N THR A 117 16.38 6.57 5.92
CA THR A 117 15.17 6.79 5.11
C THR A 117 13.95 6.24 5.84
N PRO A 118 12.89 7.04 6.07
CA PRO A 118 11.63 6.56 6.63
C PRO A 118 10.99 5.45 5.81
N VAL A 119 10.45 4.43 6.49
CA VAL A 119 9.74 3.30 5.85
C VAL A 119 8.32 3.22 6.40
N GLY A 120 7.32 3.35 5.53
CA GLY A 120 5.92 3.04 5.80
C GLY A 120 5.57 1.66 5.26
N TYR A 121 4.58 1.01 5.87
CA TYR A 121 4.20 -0.36 5.51
C TYR A 121 2.69 -0.48 5.26
N ALA A 122 2.29 -1.19 4.21
CA ALA A 122 0.89 -1.49 3.91
C ALA A 122 0.72 -2.98 3.61
N PRO A 123 0.71 -3.83 4.65
CA PRO A 123 0.58 -5.27 4.51
C PRO A 123 -0.86 -5.72 4.26
N THR A 124 -1.00 -7.01 3.95
CA THR A 124 -2.27 -7.70 4.20
C THR A 124 -2.60 -7.76 5.70
N ALA A 125 -3.88 -7.96 6.05
CA ALA A 125 -4.30 -8.01 7.45
C ALA A 125 -3.63 -9.13 8.25
N VAL A 126 -3.30 -10.25 7.61
CA VAL A 126 -2.69 -11.42 8.27
C VAL A 126 -1.21 -11.21 8.61
N MET A 127 -0.52 -10.34 7.88
CA MET A 127 0.90 -10.02 8.11
C MET A 127 1.09 -8.85 9.08
N ALA A 128 0.05 -8.07 9.35
CA ALA A 128 0.13 -6.91 10.24
C ALA A 128 0.67 -7.23 11.65
N PRO A 129 0.31 -8.37 12.30
CA PRO A 129 0.84 -8.71 13.62
C PRO A 129 2.37 -8.79 13.68
N GLU A 130 3.00 -9.32 12.62
CA GLU A 130 4.45 -9.51 12.53
C GLU A 130 5.20 -8.17 12.46
N ALA A 131 4.53 -7.09 12.02
CA ALA A 131 5.14 -5.78 11.87
C ALA A 131 5.03 -4.89 13.12
N TYR A 132 4.28 -5.29 14.16
CA TYR A 132 4.16 -4.48 15.37
C TYR A 132 5.50 -4.20 16.09
N PRO A 133 6.44 -5.15 16.20
CA PRO A 133 7.75 -4.86 16.80
C PRO A 133 8.48 -3.72 16.08
N TYR A 134 8.46 -3.71 14.74
CA TYR A 134 9.09 -2.65 13.94
C TYR A 134 8.37 -1.31 14.05
N LEU A 135 7.05 -1.33 14.22
CA LEU A 135 6.26 -0.11 14.45
C LEU A 135 6.54 0.47 15.85
N GLN A 136 6.61 -0.38 16.87
CA GLN A 136 6.89 0.02 18.25
C GLN A 136 8.33 0.54 18.42
N SER A 137 9.30 -0.08 17.74
CA SER A 137 10.69 0.35 17.71
C SER A 137 10.95 1.59 16.84
N LYS A 138 9.91 2.13 16.17
CA LYS A 138 9.97 3.25 15.22
C LYS A 138 10.85 2.99 13.99
N GLN A 139 11.12 1.72 13.68
CA GLN A 139 11.73 1.33 12.41
C GLN A 139 10.75 1.47 11.25
N LEU A 140 9.44 1.42 11.54
CA LEU A 140 8.37 1.85 10.65
C LEU A 140 7.77 3.17 11.14
N VAL A 141 7.53 4.10 10.22
CA VAL A 141 6.88 5.38 10.55
C VAL A 141 5.35 5.30 10.56
N GLY A 142 4.79 4.20 10.06
CA GLY A 142 3.35 3.97 10.03
C GLY A 142 3.00 2.66 9.34
N MET A 143 1.80 2.16 9.60
CA MET A 143 1.28 0.93 9.02
C MET A 143 -0.19 1.06 8.59
N LEU A 144 -0.50 0.67 7.35
CA LEU A 144 -1.86 0.52 6.84
C LEU A 144 -2.25 -0.96 6.82
N ALA A 145 -2.77 -1.46 7.94
CA ALA A 145 -3.07 -2.88 8.10
C ALA A 145 -4.28 -3.34 7.27
N GLY A 146 -4.00 -3.96 6.12
CA GLY A 146 -5.00 -4.48 5.20
C GLY A 146 -6.02 -3.43 4.75
N ILE A 147 -7.21 -3.90 4.41
CA ILE A 147 -8.27 -3.03 3.90
C ILE A 147 -8.82 -2.08 4.97
N LYS A 148 -8.72 -2.46 6.25
CA LYS A 148 -9.12 -1.62 7.38
C LYS A 148 -8.29 -0.34 7.45
N GLY A 149 -6.97 -0.50 7.55
CA GLY A 149 -6.06 0.65 7.58
C GLY A 149 -6.16 1.49 6.30
N ALA A 150 -6.35 0.84 5.14
CA ALA A 150 -6.52 1.54 3.88
C ALA A 150 -7.78 2.44 3.86
N ALA A 151 -8.91 2.02 4.44
CA ALA A 151 -10.10 2.86 4.44
C ALA A 151 -10.12 3.90 5.55
N GLU A 152 -9.57 3.62 6.73
CA GLU A 152 -9.38 4.64 7.76
C GLU A 152 -8.50 5.78 7.22
N TYR A 153 -7.43 5.43 6.51
CA TYR A 153 -6.60 6.42 5.83
C TYR A 153 -7.33 7.18 4.72
N ALA A 154 -8.20 6.51 3.95
CA ALA A 154 -9.01 7.16 2.94
C ALA A 154 -10.03 8.13 3.56
N ALA A 155 -10.65 7.78 4.69
CA ALA A 155 -11.55 8.66 5.42
C ALA A 155 -10.85 9.93 5.92
N LEU A 156 -9.64 9.78 6.48
CA LEU A 156 -8.80 10.91 6.88
C LEU A 156 -8.41 11.79 5.69
N LEU A 157 -8.15 11.17 4.53
CA LEU A 157 -7.84 11.91 3.31
C LEU A 157 -9.06 12.69 2.81
N ASP A 158 -10.24 12.08 2.84
CA ASP A 158 -11.51 12.73 2.50
C ASP A 158 -11.75 13.94 3.39
N GLU A 159 -11.58 13.81 4.71
CA GLU A 159 -11.72 14.91 5.68
C GLU A 159 -10.70 16.05 5.42
N HIS A 160 -9.47 15.71 5.03
CA HIS A 160 -8.42 16.71 4.85
C HIS A 160 -8.47 17.45 3.50
N TYR A 161 -9.02 16.82 2.45
CA TYR A 161 -9.03 17.36 1.08
C TYR A 161 -10.45 17.40 0.48
N GLU A 162 -11.49 17.65 1.29
CA GLU A 162 -12.92 17.51 0.93
C GLU A 162 -13.32 18.13 -0.42
N GLU A 163 -12.70 19.23 -0.85
CA GLU A 163 -13.03 19.93 -2.10
C GLU A 163 -12.40 19.29 -3.37
N GLU A 164 -11.30 18.56 -3.26
CA GLU A 164 -10.56 17.99 -4.42
C GLU A 164 -10.90 16.51 -4.71
N LEU A 165 -11.76 15.92 -3.88
CA LEU A 165 -12.07 14.50 -3.82
C LEU A 165 -13.45 14.17 -4.42
N SER A 166 -13.57 14.24 -5.75
CA SER A 166 -14.72 13.68 -6.48
C SER A 166 -14.77 12.14 -6.50
N TRP A 167 -13.68 11.47 -6.08
CA TRP A 167 -13.58 10.02 -5.97
C TRP A 167 -13.66 9.58 -4.51
N LYS A 168 -14.85 9.72 -3.97
CA LYS A 168 -15.20 9.15 -2.68
C LYS A 168 -15.42 7.64 -2.91
N TYR A 169 -14.71 6.78 -2.18
CA TYR A 169 -15.08 5.37 -1.89
C TYR A 169 -14.69 4.20 -2.83
N PRO A 170 -13.42 3.73 -2.81
CA PRO A 170 -13.13 2.29 -3.01
C PRO A 170 -12.89 1.49 -1.71
N PRO A 171 -11.90 1.82 -0.85
CA PRO A 171 -11.58 0.97 0.31
C PRO A 171 -12.72 0.92 1.33
N MET A 172 -13.41 2.05 1.53
CA MET A 172 -14.49 2.17 2.53
C MET A 172 -15.74 1.37 2.14
N ARG A 173 -16.03 1.25 0.84
CA ARG A 173 -17.12 0.37 0.34
C ARG A 173 -16.78 -1.09 0.56
N ALA A 174 -15.55 -1.49 0.27
CA ALA A 174 -15.11 -2.86 0.47
C ALA A 174 -15.11 -3.23 1.96
N MET A 175 -14.70 -2.34 2.86
CA MET A 175 -14.85 -2.53 4.30
C MET A 175 -16.32 -2.67 4.73
N ASN A 176 -17.22 -1.80 4.25
CA ASN A 176 -18.63 -1.89 4.59
C ASN A 176 -19.24 -3.23 4.14
N ALA A 177 -18.90 -3.70 2.95
CA ALA A 177 -19.34 -5.00 2.45
C ALA A 177 -18.82 -6.15 3.33
N ILE A 178 -17.54 -6.14 3.71
CA ILE A 178 -16.93 -7.13 4.60
C ILE A 178 -17.60 -7.12 5.97
N SER A 179 -17.86 -5.94 6.55
CA SER A 179 -18.52 -5.82 7.86
C SER A 179 -19.94 -6.34 7.84
N ILE A 180 -20.74 -6.02 6.81
CA ILE A 180 -22.10 -6.54 6.64
C ILE A 180 -22.08 -8.07 6.49
N ALA A 181 -21.14 -8.61 5.71
CA ALA A 181 -21.00 -10.06 5.56
C ALA A 181 -20.68 -10.75 6.90
N HIS A 182 -19.77 -10.19 7.70
CA HIS A 182 -19.48 -10.72 9.04
C HIS A 182 -20.69 -10.68 9.97
N VAL A 183 -21.45 -9.58 9.97
CA VAL A 183 -22.69 -9.46 10.76
C VAL A 183 -23.71 -10.51 10.33
N LEU A 184 -23.87 -10.72 9.02
CA LEU A 184 -24.76 -11.74 8.47
C LEU A 184 -24.35 -13.16 8.90
N ILE A 185 -23.05 -13.49 8.83
CA ILE A 185 -22.54 -14.80 9.28
C ILE A 185 -22.83 -15.02 10.76
N VAL A 186 -22.56 -14.01 11.61
CA VAL A 186 -22.85 -14.08 13.05
C VAL A 186 -24.36 -14.26 13.29
N ALA A 187 -25.21 -13.52 12.59
CA ALA A 187 -26.66 -13.65 12.70
C ALA A 187 -27.15 -15.05 12.30
N LEU A 188 -26.62 -15.62 11.21
CA LEU A 188 -26.94 -16.98 10.77
C LEU A 188 -26.48 -18.04 11.77
N ILE A 189 -25.29 -17.89 12.38
CA ILE A 189 -24.81 -18.77 13.44
C ILE A 189 -25.74 -18.72 14.67
N ILE A 190 -26.15 -17.52 15.10
CA ILE A 190 -27.09 -17.35 16.21
C ILE A 190 -28.43 -18.01 15.90
N LEU A 191 -28.97 -17.79 14.70
CA LEU A 191 -30.24 -18.38 14.26
C LEU A 191 -30.16 -19.91 14.20
N GLY A 192 -29.07 -20.46 13.66
CA GLY A 192 -28.82 -21.90 13.61
C GLY A 192 -28.74 -22.52 15.00
N ASN A 193 -28.01 -21.89 15.92
CA ASN A 193 -27.92 -22.33 17.31
C ASN A 193 -29.29 -22.28 18.00
N TYR A 194 -30.06 -21.20 17.79
CA TYR A 194 -31.40 -21.07 18.34
C TYR A 194 -32.35 -22.19 17.87
N GLN A 195 -32.35 -22.48 16.57
CA GLN A 195 -33.14 -23.59 16.00
C GLN A 195 -32.69 -24.96 16.52
N TYR A 196 -31.38 -25.16 16.68
CA TYR A 196 -30.82 -26.38 17.27
C TYR A 196 -31.33 -26.60 18.71
N PHE A 197 -31.23 -25.60 19.58
CA PHE A 197 -31.65 -25.70 20.98
C PHE A 197 -33.16 -25.91 21.15
N THR A 198 -33.98 -25.22 20.34
CA THR A 198 -35.45 -25.37 20.38
C THR A 198 -35.90 -26.75 19.90
N ARG A 199 -35.27 -27.32 18.86
CA ARG A 199 -35.52 -28.72 18.45
C ARG A 199 -35.03 -29.74 19.47
N HIS A 200 -33.91 -29.49 20.13
CA HIS A 200 -33.35 -30.44 21.09
C HIS A 200 -34.16 -30.53 22.38
N ARG A 201 -34.78 -29.42 22.82
CA ARG A 201 -35.71 -29.37 23.97
C ARG A 201 -36.97 -30.21 23.72
N ARG A 202 -37.60 -30.06 22.55
CA ARG A 202 -38.78 -30.85 22.15
C ARG A 202 -38.52 -32.35 22.07
N ARG A 203 -37.30 -32.76 21.71
CA ARG A 203 -36.91 -34.18 21.65
C ARG A 203 -36.65 -34.82 23.01
N ARG A 204 -36.28 -34.03 24.03
CA ARG A 204 -36.11 -34.50 25.42
C ARG A 204 -37.41 -34.54 26.21
N GLU A 205 -38.40 -33.73 25.84
CA GLU A 205 -39.75 -33.76 26.43
C GLU A 205 -40.62 -34.92 25.89
N GLN A 206 -40.18 -35.60 24.84
CA GLN A 206 -40.88 -36.72 24.19
C GLN A 206 -40.22 -38.09 24.45
N SER A 207 -39.18 -38.15 25.29
CA SER A 207 -38.51 -39.38 25.73
C SER A 207 -38.60 -39.51 27.24
#